data_AF-A0A1K2HHV2-F1
#
_entry.id   AF-A0A1K2HHV2-F1
#
_cell.length_a   1.000
_cell.length_b   1.000
_cell.length_c   1.000
_cell.angle_alpha   90.00
_cell.angle_beta   90.00
_cell.angle_gamma   90.00
#
_symmetry.space_group_name_H-M   'P 1'
#
loop_
_entity.id
_entity.type
_entity.pdbx_description
1 polymer ?
#
loop_
_entity_poly.entity_id
_entity_poly.type
_entity_poly.pdbx_seq_one_letter_code
_entity_poly.pdbx_strand_id
1 'polypeptide(L)'
;MTHNELLALAAHLHVMIRRKIGRITDPEWMVSNPDYAREIIRLARGDSSAELAEAVNRFEQALFSQPKTMAHKPLLEQIKENLARPAAADASSRYIGHLR
;
A
#
# COMPACT_ATOMS: atom_id res chain seq x y z
N MET A 1 14.62 2.45 -10.01
CA MET A 1 14.58 1.41 -8.98
C MET A 1 13.55 0.38 -9.38
N THR A 2 13.89 -0.89 -9.31
CA THR A 2 13.01 -2.01 -9.66
C THR A 2 12.01 -2.30 -8.53
N HIS A 3 10.91 -2.97 -8.88
CA HIS A 3 9.91 -3.41 -7.89
C HIS A 3 10.52 -4.31 -6.81
N ASN A 4 11.41 -5.25 -7.19
CA ASN A 4 12.08 -6.15 -6.25
C ASN A 4 12.98 -5.40 -5.25
N GLU A 5 13.70 -4.38 -5.71
CA GLU A 5 14.53 -3.55 -4.82
C GLU A 5 13.66 -2.75 -3.83
N LEU A 6 12.52 -2.24 -4.29
CA LEU A 6 11.58 -1.50 -3.45
C LEU A 6 10.91 -2.42 -2.42
N LEU A 7 10.57 -3.65 -2.81
CA LEU A 7 10.06 -4.68 -1.91
C LEU A 7 11.11 -5.11 -0.88
N ALA A 8 12.39 -5.20 -1.27
CA ALA A 8 13.47 -5.48 -0.33
C ALA A 8 13.62 -4.37 0.72
N LEU A 9 13.50 -3.09 0.32
CA LEU A 9 13.45 -1.97 1.27
C LEU A 9 12.23 -2.05 2.20
N ALA A 10 11.05 -2.34 1.65
CA ALA A 10 9.82 -2.48 2.43
C ALA A 10 9.91 -3.64 3.44
N ALA A 11 10.51 -4.77 3.06
CA ALA A 11 10.73 -5.91 3.93
C ALA A 11 11.72 -5.58 5.06
N HIS A 12 12.80 -4.86 4.75
CA HIS A 12 13.74 -4.38 5.76
C HIS A 12 13.04 -3.46 6.77
N LEU A 13 12.24 -2.50 6.28
CA LEU A 13 11.46 -1.60 7.11
C LEU A 13 10.45 -2.36 8.00
N HIS A 14 9.77 -3.37 7.45
CA HIS A 14 8.88 -4.25 8.20
C HIS A 14 9.57 -4.90 9.41
N VAL A 15 10.75 -5.48 9.22
CA VAL A 15 11.50 -6.14 10.30
C VAL A 15 11.85 -5.15 11.40
N MET A 16 12.26 -3.93 11.04
CA MET A 16 12.59 -2.89 12.02
C MET A 16 11.36 -2.44 12.81
N ILE A 17 10.23 -2.18 12.12
CA ILE A 17 8.97 -1.79 12.76
C ILE A 17 8.48 -2.90 13.71
N ARG A 18 8.56 -4.17 13.30
CA ARG A 18 8.20 -5.30 14.16
C ARG A 18 9.05 -5.36 15.43
N ARG A 19 10.35 -5.07 15.33
CA ARG A 19 11.28 -5.13 16.46
C ARG A 19 11.16 -3.94 17.41
N LYS A 20 10.96 -2.73 16.88
CA LYS A 20 10.97 -1.48 17.66
C LYS A 20 9.58 -1.11 18.19
N ILE A 21 8.57 -1.24 17.34
CA ILE A 21 7.19 -0.79 17.60
C ILE A 21 6.27 -1.97 17.93
N GLY A 22 6.69 -3.21 17.62
CA GLY A 22 5.87 -4.41 17.87
C GLY A 22 4.73 -4.61 16.88
N ARG A 23 4.72 -3.87 15.76
CA ARG A 23 3.66 -3.92 14.74
C ARG A 23 4.08 -4.77 13.55
N ILE A 24 3.18 -5.64 13.10
CA ILE A 24 3.34 -6.40 11.86
C ILE A 24 2.73 -5.55 10.74
N THR A 25 3.52 -5.28 9.70
CA THR A 25 3.12 -4.52 8.51
C THR A 25 3.24 -5.39 7.27
N ASP A 26 2.43 -5.15 6.23
CA ASP A 26 2.58 -5.86 4.96
C ASP A 26 3.59 -5.15 4.02
N PRO A 27 4.72 -5.78 3.65
CA PRO A 27 5.69 -5.19 2.73
C PRO A 27 5.16 -4.99 1.31
N GLU A 28 4.36 -5.93 0.80
CA GLU A 28 3.80 -5.87 -0.55
C GLU A 28 2.81 -4.71 -0.66
N TRP A 29 2.02 -4.51 0.40
CA TRP A 29 1.08 -3.40 0.45
C TRP A 29 1.77 -2.04 0.60
N MET A 30 2.91 -1.97 1.30
CA MET A 30 3.73 -0.75 1.37
C MET A 30 4.24 -0.32 0.00
N VAL A 31 4.54 -1.27 -0.89
CA VAL A 31 5.00 -0.97 -2.26
C VAL A 31 3.84 -0.58 -3.18
N SER A 32 2.73 -1.29 -3.11
CA SER A 32 1.60 -1.15 -4.05
C SER A 32 0.63 -0.01 -3.70
N ASN A 33 0.49 0.36 -2.42
CA ASN A 33 -0.44 1.39 -1.98
C ASN A 33 0.28 2.61 -1.35
N PRO A 34 0.28 3.77 -2.03
CA PRO A 34 0.98 4.96 -1.55
C PRO A 34 0.38 5.54 -0.26
N ASP A 35 -0.94 5.40 -0.04
CA ASP A 35 -1.58 5.93 1.16
C ASP A 35 -1.23 5.08 2.38
N TYR A 36 -1.24 3.77 2.21
CA TYR A 36 -0.74 2.85 3.24
C TYR A 36 0.74 3.10 3.54
N ALA A 37 1.57 3.30 2.52
CA ALA A 37 2.99 3.63 2.71
C ALA A 37 3.18 4.93 3.53
N ARG A 38 2.39 5.98 3.26
CA ARG A 38 2.44 7.24 4.02
C ARG A 38 2.07 7.03 5.48
N GLU A 39 1.05 6.23 5.77
CA GLU A 39 0.67 5.92 7.14
C GLU A 39 1.77 5.14 7.87
N ILE A 40 2.42 4.18 7.20
CA ILE A 40 3.56 3.47 7.79
C ILE A 40 4.75 4.40 8.03
N ILE A 41 5.05 5.30 7.11
CA ILE A 41 6.11 6.33 7.27
C ILE A 41 5.79 7.23 8.47
N ARG A 42 4.55 7.72 8.57
CA ARG A 42 4.09 8.56 9.69
C ARG A 42 4.22 7.82 11.02
N LEU A 43 3.80 6.55 11.06
CA LEU A 43 3.91 5.70 12.24
C LEU A 43 5.38 5.48 12.65
N ALA A 44 6.24 5.16 11.69
CA ALA A 44 7.64 4.87 11.95
C ALA A 44 8.44 6.10 12.42
N ARG A 45 8.07 7.30 11.94
CA ARG A 45 8.64 8.57 12.41
C ARG A 45 8.25 8.95 13.85
N GLY A 46 7.28 8.27 14.44
CA GLY A 46 6.93 8.45 15.86
C GLY A 46 7.95 7.83 16.83
N ASP A 47 8.84 6.96 16.35
CA ASP A 47 9.91 6.36 17.13
C ASP A 47 11.18 7.23 17.11
N SER A 48 11.97 7.22 18.19
CA SER A 48 13.19 8.03 18.31
C SER A 48 14.45 7.36 17.73
N SER A 49 14.32 6.17 17.14
CA SER A 49 15.44 5.43 16.55
C SER A 49 15.96 6.08 15.27
N ALA A 50 17.21 6.56 15.31
CA ALA A 50 17.89 7.11 14.14
C ALA A 50 18.01 6.10 12.99
N GLU A 51 18.26 4.83 13.31
CA GLU A 51 18.34 3.72 12.34
C GLU A 51 17.01 3.58 11.59
N LEU A 52 15.87 3.59 12.30
CA LEU A 52 14.54 3.51 11.70
C LEU A 52 14.24 4.75 10.86
N ALA A 53 14.60 5.94 11.35
CA ALA A 53 14.42 7.18 10.60
C ALA A 53 15.18 7.17 9.26
N GLU A 54 16.43 6.66 9.24
CA GLU A 54 17.21 6.52 8.01
C GLU A 54 16.56 5.53 7.03
N ALA A 55 16.12 4.36 7.53
CA ALA A 55 15.45 3.36 6.71
C ALA A 55 14.14 3.90 6.09
N VAL A 56 13.36 4.63 6.89
CA VAL A 56 12.13 5.31 6.44
C VAL A 56 12.43 6.34 5.36
N ASN A 57 13.45 7.17 5.54
CA ASN A 57 13.83 8.18 4.55
C ASN A 57 14.28 7.54 3.23
N ARG A 58 15.07 6.47 3.30
CA ARG A 58 15.50 5.72 2.11
C ARG A 58 14.30 5.11 1.38
N PHE A 59 13.36 4.52 2.10
CA PHE A 59 12.14 3.94 1.53
C PHE A 59 11.23 4.99 0.91
N GLU A 60 11.00 6.12 1.60
CA GLU A 60 10.19 7.22 1.08
C GLU A 60 10.78 7.82 -0.20
N GLN A 61 12.10 8.06 -0.22
CA GLN A 61 12.80 8.53 -1.42
C GLN A 61 12.66 7.53 -2.56
N ALA A 62 12.89 6.24 -2.31
CA ALA A 62 12.74 5.19 -3.30
C ALA A 62 11.31 5.10 -3.89
N LEU A 63 10.29 5.24 -3.03
CA LEU A 63 8.88 5.09 -3.40
C LEU A 63 8.32 6.31 -4.14
N PHE A 64 8.70 7.52 -3.73
CA PHE A 64 8.12 8.77 -4.24
C PHE A 64 9.02 9.57 -5.20
N SER A 65 10.30 9.21 -5.37
CA SER A 65 11.17 9.88 -6.35
C SER A 65 10.92 9.46 -7.80
N GLN A 66 10.08 8.45 -8.06
CA GLN A 66 9.65 8.16 -9.42
C GLN A 66 8.51 9.10 -9.83
N PRO A 67 8.56 9.74 -11.00
CA PRO A 67 7.38 10.39 -11.57
C PRO A 67 6.34 9.30 -11.80
N LYS A 68 5.36 9.24 -10.90
CA LYS A 68 4.35 8.20 -10.92
C LYS A 68 3.38 8.55 -12.03
N THR A 69 3.49 7.89 -13.19
CA THR A 69 2.39 7.81 -14.15
C THR A 69 1.30 6.94 -13.53
N MET A 70 0.59 7.49 -12.54
CA MET A 70 -0.68 6.93 -12.11
C MET A 70 -1.73 7.45 -13.08
N ALA A 71 -1.87 6.78 -14.22
CA ALA A 71 -3.09 6.87 -15.00
C ALA A 71 -4.20 6.12 -14.24
N HIS A 72 -4.66 6.69 -13.13
CA HIS A 72 -5.96 6.30 -12.59
C HIS A 72 -7.00 6.85 -13.53
N LYS A 73 -7.77 5.95 -14.15
CA LYS A 73 -8.96 6.31 -14.89
C LYS A 73 -9.84 7.17 -13.97
N PRO A 74 -10.21 8.40 -14.37
CA PRO A 74 -10.95 9.30 -13.50
C PRO A 74 -12.25 8.62 -13.08
N LEU A 75 -12.69 8.86 -11.84
CA LEU A 75 -13.86 8.21 -11.25
C LEU A 75 -15.10 8.30 -12.16
N LEU A 76 -15.27 9.43 -12.86
CA LEU A 76 -16.34 9.63 -13.85
C LEU A 76 -16.30 8.60 -14.99
N GLU A 77 -15.10 8.27 -15.46
CA GLU A 77 -14.90 7.34 -16.57
C GLU A 77 -15.10 5.89 -16.11
N GLN A 78 -14.73 5.56 -14.86
CA GLN A 78 -15.07 4.27 -14.24
C GLN A 78 -16.59 4.11 -14.02
N ILE A 79 -17.28 5.19 -13.60
CA ILE A 79 -18.74 5.21 -13.44
C ILE A 79 -19.44 4.98 -14.78
N LYS A 80 -19.00 5.66 -15.85
CA LYS A 80 -19.55 5.47 -17.20
C LYS A 80 -19.40 4.03 -17.68
N GLU A 81 -18.27 3.38 -17.43
CA GLU A 81 -18.05 1.99 -17.84
C GLU A 81 -18.93 0.99 -17.08
N ASN A 82 -19.14 1.21 -15.79
CA ASN A 82 -20.05 0.40 -14.99
C ASN A 82 -21.51 0.58 -15.44
N LEU A 83 -21.90 1.79 -15.85
CA LEU A 83 -23.23 2.10 -16.40
C LEU A 83 -23.42 1.56 -17.82
N ALA A 84 -22.35 1.49 -18.62
CA ALA A 84 -22.37 0.96 -19.98
C ALA A 84 -22.34 -0.59 -20.01
N ARG A 85 -22.08 -1.24 -18.88
CA ARG A 85 -22.14 -2.71 -18.77
C ARG A 85 -23.61 -3.16 -18.69
N PRO A 86 -24.12 -3.93 -19.65
CA PRO A 86 -25.50 -4.42 -19.61
C PRO A 86 -25.69 -5.37 -18.41
N ALA A 87 -26.83 -5.21 -17.72
CA ALA A 87 -27.24 -5.93 -16.50
C ALA A 87 -27.63 -7.40 -16.75
N ALA A 88 -26.85 -8.14 -17.54
CA ALA A 88 -27.04 -9.55 -17.83
C ALA A 88 -25.89 -10.39 -17.27
N ALA A 89 -25.59 -10.23 -15.98
CA ALA A 89 -24.75 -11.15 -15.21
C ALA A 89 -25.01 -11.01 -13.70
N ASP A 90 -26.25 -10.75 -13.30
CA ASP A 90 -26.65 -10.80 -11.89
C ASP A 90 -27.43 -12.08 -11.62
N ALA A 91 -26.70 -13.15 -11.31
CA ALA A 91 -27.26 -14.38 -10.75
C ALA A 91 -26.19 -15.18 -10.00
N SER A 92 -25.52 -14.56 -9.03
CA SER A 92 -24.94 -15.31 -7.90
C SER A 92 -24.85 -14.44 -6.66
N SER A 93 -26.03 -14.00 -6.22
CA SER A 93 -26.33 -13.86 -4.80
C SER A 93 -25.80 -15.08 -4.04
N ARG A 94 -24.71 -14.92 -3.28
CA ARG A 94 -24.45 -15.72 -2.09
C ARG A 94 -23.43 -15.08 -1.14
N TYR A 95 -23.86 -14.03 -0.44
CA TYR A 95 -23.29 -13.66 0.85
C TYR A 95 -24.28 -14.06 1.95
N ILE A 96 -23.95 -15.10 2.74
CA ILE A 96 -24.35 -15.23 4.16
C ILE A 96 -23.27 -16.08 4.85
N GLY A 97 -22.23 -15.43 5.38
CA GLY A 97 -21.35 -16.05 6.37
C GLY A 97 -21.95 -15.84 7.75
N HIS A 98 -22.51 -16.89 8.36
CA HIS A 98 -22.81 -16.88 9.80
C HIS A 98 -21.51 -17.05 10.58
N LEU A 99 -21.22 -16.09 11.45
CA LEU A 99 -20.18 -16.21 12.46
C LEU A 99 -20.74 -17.10 13.59
N ARG A 100 -20.06 -18.21 13.89
CA ARG A 100 -20.26 -18.96 15.14
C ARG A 100 -19.10 -18.65 16.08
#